data_AF-A0ABD5EYC5-F1
#
_entry.id   AF-A0ABD5EYC5-F1
#
_cell.length_a   1.000
_cell.length_b   1.000
_cell.length_c   1.000
_cell.angle_alpha   90.00
_cell.angle_beta   90.00
_cell.angle_gamma   90.00
#
_symmetry.space_group_name_H-M   'P 1'
#
loop_
_entity.id
_entity.type
_entity.pdbx_description
1 polymer ?
#
loop_
_entity_poly.entity_id
_entity_poly.type
_entity_poly.pdbx_seq_one_letter_code
_entity_poly.pdbx_strand_id
1 'polypeptide(L)'
;MPSPSQPPTDGRRPRAMVIDSAWRGLGPGPASLSGPGGAPLTRTVKLIVLPLIVRPALRPELAADFLDAPEAARLGRLIAESGPVLDATAEWFTLLKKTRRALGIVAGNPQDLYFQRCFELATEHGAPAEAGDAAAVARAVLADVADVTGGRTVEALRQWLSDPARRTRLDADLTETWARRERGALRERGSLRERGAEAGVEAGGLRETVALGETGALREAGAVREAGALREAVRAADAVLEACGGRGTGARRGRDARAASAADAGGTPGTEDVEGFASMVERGHGSVLGRELWAGGGD
;
A
#
# COMPACT_ATOMS: atom_id res chain seq x y z
N MET A 1 20.88 -49.83 -17.35
CA MET A 1 19.69 -48.96 -17.21
C MET A 1 20.18 -47.52 -17.23
N PRO A 2 20.09 -46.81 -18.36
CA PRO A 2 20.46 -45.40 -18.38
C PRO A 2 19.42 -44.60 -17.58
N SER A 3 19.89 -43.76 -16.65
CA SER A 3 19.06 -42.86 -15.87
C SER A 3 18.24 -41.95 -16.79
N PRO A 4 16.97 -41.63 -16.45
CA PRO A 4 16.16 -40.74 -17.26
C PRO A 4 16.81 -39.35 -17.27
N SER A 5 17.24 -38.92 -18.45
CA SER A 5 17.74 -37.58 -18.71
C SER A 5 16.66 -36.58 -18.31
N GLN A 6 16.94 -35.75 -17.31
CA GLN A 6 16.08 -34.61 -17.01
C GLN A 6 15.96 -33.75 -18.29
N PRO A 7 14.75 -33.29 -18.65
CA PRO A 7 14.60 -32.35 -19.75
C PRO A 7 15.46 -31.12 -19.44
N PRO A 8 16.12 -30.51 -20.45
CA PRO A 8 16.86 -29.29 -20.22
C PRO A 8 15.91 -28.31 -19.55
N THR A 9 16.23 -27.90 -18.33
CA THR A 9 15.55 -26.79 -17.68
C THR A 9 15.70 -25.64 -18.67
N ASP A 10 14.62 -25.31 -19.36
CA ASP A 10 14.46 -24.09 -20.13
C ASP A 10 15.12 -23.00 -19.28
N GLY A 11 16.15 -22.31 -19.80
CA GLY A 11 17.20 -21.59 -19.03
C GLY A 11 16.70 -20.45 -18.13
N ARG A 12 15.40 -20.40 -17.91
CA ARG A 12 14.61 -19.55 -17.05
C ARG A 12 14.71 -19.95 -15.59
N ARG A 13 14.94 -18.96 -14.75
CA ARG A 13 15.04 -19.12 -13.30
C ARG A 13 13.86 -18.45 -12.61
N PRO A 14 13.26 -19.08 -11.58
CA PRO A 14 12.26 -18.40 -10.76
C PRO A 14 12.85 -17.14 -10.13
N ARG A 15 12.17 -16.00 -10.30
CA ARG A 15 12.62 -14.70 -9.78
C ARG A 15 12.90 -14.74 -8.27
N ALA A 16 12.05 -15.44 -7.52
CA ALA A 16 12.24 -15.62 -6.08
C ALA A 16 13.57 -16.33 -5.74
N MET A 17 14.00 -17.31 -6.54
CA MET A 17 15.29 -18.00 -6.34
C MET A 17 16.48 -17.10 -6.70
N VAL A 18 16.32 -16.23 -7.71
CA VAL A 18 17.36 -15.24 -8.06
C VAL A 18 17.53 -14.24 -6.92
N ILE A 19 16.42 -13.73 -6.35
CA ILE A 19 16.42 -12.83 -5.19
C ILE A 19 17.08 -13.51 -3.98
N ASP A 20 16.66 -14.73 -3.64
CA ASP A 20 17.21 -15.47 -2.49
C ASP A 20 18.72 -15.72 -2.65
N SER A 21 19.15 -16.17 -3.83
CA SER A 21 20.57 -16.42 -4.12
C SER A 21 21.41 -15.13 -4.06
N ALA A 22 20.92 -14.03 -4.65
CA ALA A 22 21.63 -12.76 -4.66
C ALA A 22 21.71 -12.16 -3.26
N TRP A 23 20.62 -12.24 -2.50
CA TRP A 23 20.57 -11.77 -1.11
C TRP A 23 21.55 -12.51 -0.22
N ARG A 24 21.63 -13.84 -0.32
CA ARG A 24 22.61 -14.64 0.41
C ARG A 24 24.05 -14.27 0.06
N GLY A 25 24.28 -13.84 -1.19
CA GLY A 25 25.57 -13.34 -1.65
C GLY A 25 26.01 -12.04 -0.97
N LEU A 26 25.11 -11.30 -0.33
CA LEU A 26 25.44 -10.12 0.48
C LEU A 26 26.18 -10.48 1.78
N GLY A 27 26.13 -11.74 2.21
CA GLY A 27 26.73 -12.17 3.46
C GLY A 27 25.91 -11.74 4.68
N PRO A 28 26.54 -11.56 5.86
CA PRO A 28 25.83 -11.36 7.12
C PRO A 28 25.36 -9.91 7.36
N GLY A 29 25.72 -8.94 6.51
CA GLY A 29 25.47 -7.52 6.71
C GLY A 29 24.00 -7.15 6.99
N PRO A 30 23.00 -7.59 6.19
CA PRO A 30 21.62 -7.21 6.40
C PRO A 30 20.89 -8.18 7.35
N ALA A 31 21.53 -8.54 8.48
CA ALA A 31 21.05 -9.57 9.40
C ALA A 31 19.63 -9.30 9.94
N SER A 32 19.31 -8.05 10.28
CA SER A 32 17.99 -7.68 10.84
C SER A 32 16.85 -7.72 9.79
N LEU A 33 17.22 -7.81 8.50
CA LEU A 33 16.35 -7.94 7.35
C LEU A 33 16.33 -9.39 6.80
N SER A 34 17.05 -10.30 7.45
CA SER A 34 17.25 -11.69 7.03
C SER A 34 16.62 -12.67 8.02
N GLY A 35 16.18 -13.83 7.53
CA GLY A 35 15.74 -14.95 8.34
C GLY A 35 16.91 -15.80 8.87
N PRO A 36 16.66 -16.81 9.72
CA PRO A 36 17.70 -17.64 10.34
C PRO A 36 18.63 -18.35 9.34
N GLY A 37 18.14 -18.61 8.13
CA GLY A 37 18.93 -19.24 7.08
C GLY A 37 19.71 -18.26 6.21
N GLY A 38 19.67 -16.94 6.44
CA GLY A 38 20.29 -15.93 5.57
C GLY A 38 19.50 -15.56 4.33
N ALA A 39 18.27 -16.09 4.16
CA ALA A 39 17.31 -15.62 3.16
C ALA A 39 16.73 -14.26 3.59
N PRO A 40 16.26 -13.41 2.65
CA PRO A 40 15.51 -12.23 3.02
C PRO A 40 14.19 -12.60 3.70
N LEU A 41 13.73 -11.79 4.65
CA LEU A 41 12.38 -11.94 5.19
C LEU A 41 11.33 -11.66 4.09
N THR A 42 10.16 -12.28 4.18
CA THR A 42 9.04 -12.02 3.27
C THR A 42 8.70 -10.53 3.19
N ARG A 43 8.75 -9.82 4.32
CA ARG A 43 8.51 -8.37 4.38
C ARG A 43 9.66 -7.57 3.78
N THR A 44 10.91 -8.01 3.93
CA THR A 44 12.06 -7.39 3.25
C THR A 44 11.88 -7.42 1.74
N VAL A 45 11.42 -8.55 1.19
CA VAL A 45 11.13 -8.64 -0.25
C VAL A 45 9.99 -7.70 -0.65
N LYS A 46 8.87 -7.71 0.11
CA LYS A 46 7.66 -6.94 -0.21
C LYS A 46 7.82 -5.43 -0.02
N LEU A 47 8.56 -4.98 0.98
CA LEU A 47 8.63 -3.58 1.39
C LEU A 47 9.90 -2.88 0.92
N ILE A 48 10.98 -3.62 0.65
CA ILE A 48 12.27 -3.05 0.23
C ILE A 48 12.65 -3.54 -1.16
N VAL A 49 12.90 -4.84 -1.32
CA VAL A 49 13.53 -5.38 -2.55
C VAL A 49 12.68 -5.07 -3.79
N LEU A 50 11.40 -5.41 -3.77
CA LEU A 50 10.53 -5.15 -4.92
C LEU A 50 10.28 -3.66 -5.15
N PRO A 51 9.77 -2.87 -4.18
CA PRO A 51 9.37 -1.49 -4.45
C PRO A 51 10.53 -0.50 -4.57
N LEU A 52 11.69 -0.73 -3.94
CA LEU A 52 12.77 0.26 -3.85
C LEU A 52 14.00 -0.12 -4.69
N ILE A 53 14.35 -1.41 -4.76
CA ILE A 53 15.53 -1.88 -5.50
C ILE A 53 15.13 -2.28 -6.93
N VAL A 54 14.26 -3.29 -7.07
CA VAL A 54 13.87 -3.85 -8.36
C VAL A 54 13.00 -2.88 -9.14
N ARG A 55 12.02 -2.26 -8.47
CA ARG A 55 11.05 -1.30 -9.03
C ARG A 55 10.39 -1.84 -10.32
N PRO A 56 9.59 -2.93 -10.26
CA PRO A 56 8.99 -3.56 -11.45
C PRO A 56 8.23 -2.61 -12.38
N ALA A 57 7.62 -1.55 -11.85
CA ALA A 57 6.94 -0.52 -12.66
C ALA A 57 7.91 0.24 -13.59
N LEU A 58 9.18 0.38 -13.21
CA LEU A 58 10.23 1.01 -14.02
C LEU A 58 11.09 -0.01 -14.77
N ARG A 59 11.02 -1.29 -14.39
CA ARG A 59 11.79 -2.40 -14.95
C ARG A 59 10.87 -3.60 -15.21
N PRO A 60 9.88 -3.48 -16.12
CA PRO A 60 8.90 -4.54 -16.38
C PRO A 60 9.56 -5.85 -16.81
N GLU A 61 10.73 -5.80 -17.44
CA GLU A 61 11.56 -6.96 -17.78
C GLU A 61 12.00 -7.79 -16.56
N LEU A 62 12.06 -7.18 -15.37
CA LEU A 62 12.35 -7.88 -14.11
C LEU A 62 11.08 -8.27 -13.33
N ALA A 63 9.89 -7.98 -13.88
CA ALA A 63 8.62 -8.19 -13.21
C ALA A 63 8.10 -9.64 -13.34
N ALA A 64 8.57 -10.39 -14.34
CA ALA A 64 8.13 -11.75 -14.61
C ALA A 64 8.50 -12.73 -13.48
N ASP A 65 7.67 -13.75 -13.28
CA ASP A 65 7.92 -14.78 -12.27
C ASP A 65 9.07 -15.71 -12.63
N PHE A 66 9.33 -15.85 -13.93
CA PHE A 66 10.47 -16.60 -14.49
C PHE A 66 11.29 -15.64 -15.36
N LEU A 67 12.58 -15.58 -15.10
CA LEU A 67 13.52 -14.69 -15.77
C LEU A 67 14.44 -15.49 -16.67
N ASP A 68 14.64 -15.03 -17.91
CA ASP A 68 15.71 -15.54 -18.75
C ASP A 68 17.09 -15.16 -18.15
N ALA A 69 18.15 -15.77 -18.66
CA ALA A 69 19.50 -15.59 -18.14
C ALA A 69 19.96 -14.12 -18.00
N PRO A 70 19.75 -13.22 -18.98
CA PRO A 70 20.21 -11.84 -18.85
C PRO A 70 19.45 -11.05 -17.78
N GLU A 71 18.13 -11.23 -17.65
CA GLU A 71 17.30 -10.59 -16.62
C GLU A 71 17.65 -11.12 -15.24
N ALA A 72 17.88 -12.43 -15.09
CA ALA A 72 18.32 -13.03 -13.84
C ALA A 72 19.68 -12.48 -13.40
N ALA A 73 20.63 -12.36 -14.33
CA ALA A 73 21.94 -11.77 -14.04
C ALA A 73 21.85 -10.28 -13.66
N ARG A 74 20.97 -9.53 -14.35
CA ARG A 74 20.74 -8.11 -14.04
C ARG A 74 20.07 -7.92 -12.68
N LEU A 75 19.08 -8.72 -12.33
CA LEU A 75 18.44 -8.71 -11.01
C LEU A 75 19.46 -9.04 -9.90
N GLY A 76 20.30 -10.05 -10.12
CA GLY A 76 21.35 -10.41 -9.18
C GLY A 76 22.34 -9.25 -8.92
N ARG A 77 22.79 -8.58 -9.98
CA ARG A 77 23.67 -7.40 -9.86
C ARG A 77 23.01 -6.25 -9.13
N LEU A 78 21.76 -5.92 -9.44
CA LEU A 78 21.03 -4.84 -8.75
C LEU A 78 20.97 -5.06 -7.23
N ILE A 79 20.74 -6.29 -6.80
CA ILE A 79 20.71 -6.64 -5.37
C ILE A 79 22.12 -6.54 -4.77
N ALA A 80 23.13 -7.09 -5.44
CA ALA A 80 24.52 -7.04 -4.98
C ALA A 80 25.04 -5.59 -4.84
N GLU A 81 24.77 -4.75 -5.83
CA GLU A 81 25.11 -3.32 -5.83
C GLU A 81 24.38 -2.55 -4.72
N SER A 82 23.21 -3.03 -4.29
CA SER A 82 22.45 -2.47 -3.17
C SER A 82 22.94 -2.93 -1.80
N GLY A 83 23.97 -3.77 -1.72
CA GLY A 83 24.48 -4.33 -0.46
C GLY A 83 24.78 -3.27 0.63
N PRO A 84 25.60 -2.25 0.35
CA PRO A 84 25.95 -1.24 1.35
C PRO A 84 24.73 -0.48 1.92
N VAL A 85 23.77 -0.12 1.07
CA VAL A 85 22.54 0.55 1.55
C VAL A 85 21.65 -0.40 2.35
N LEU A 86 21.62 -1.69 2.01
CA LEU A 86 20.87 -2.71 2.77
C LEU A 86 21.48 -2.98 4.14
N ASP A 87 22.80 -2.93 4.26
CA ASP A 87 23.52 -3.05 5.53
C ASP A 87 23.21 -1.85 6.43
N ALA A 88 23.37 -0.63 5.92
CA ALA A 88 22.98 0.59 6.61
C ALA A 88 21.48 0.59 6.98
N THR A 89 20.60 0.08 6.11
CA THR A 89 19.16 -0.08 6.39
C THR A 89 18.93 -1.01 7.59
N ALA A 90 19.66 -2.13 7.66
CA ALA A 90 19.57 -3.09 8.75
C ALA A 90 20.06 -2.51 10.09
N GLU A 91 21.08 -1.65 10.05
CA GLU A 91 21.60 -0.91 11.20
C GLU A 91 20.59 0.14 11.68
N TRP A 92 20.04 0.97 10.78
CA TRP A 92 18.98 1.92 11.09
C TRP A 92 17.77 1.23 11.72
N PHE A 93 17.34 0.09 11.18
CA PHE A 93 16.23 -0.67 11.76
C PHE A 93 16.52 -1.15 13.19
N THR A 94 17.76 -1.55 13.47
CA THR A 94 18.18 -1.94 14.82
C THR A 94 18.16 -0.75 15.78
N LEU A 95 18.63 0.42 15.33
CA LEU A 95 18.58 1.66 16.10
C LEU A 95 17.14 2.09 16.37
N LEU A 96 16.27 2.14 15.36
CA LEU A 96 14.86 2.52 15.51
C LEU A 96 14.13 1.57 16.46
N LYS A 97 14.39 0.26 16.40
CA LYS A 97 13.83 -0.71 17.38
C LYS A 97 14.29 -0.42 18.81
N LYS A 98 15.56 -0.08 19.01
CA LYS A 98 16.09 0.26 20.34
C LYS A 98 15.44 1.55 20.87
N THR A 99 15.37 2.59 20.05
CA THR A 99 14.76 3.87 20.40
C THR A 99 13.26 3.71 20.67
N ARG A 100 12.54 2.96 19.83
CA ARG A 100 11.12 2.65 20.01
C ARG A 100 10.84 2.01 21.38
N ARG A 101 11.66 1.04 21.78
CA ARG A 101 11.54 0.37 23.10
C ARG A 101 11.81 1.34 24.23
N ALA A 102 12.82 2.20 24.10
CA ALA A 102 13.13 3.23 25.10
C ALA A 102 11.99 4.25 25.28
N LEU A 103 11.24 4.54 24.21
CA LEU A 103 10.06 5.42 24.22
C LEU A 103 8.76 4.70 24.61
N GLY A 104 8.79 3.39 24.89
CA GLY A 104 7.60 2.62 25.28
C GLY A 104 6.56 2.44 24.17
N ILE A 105 6.91 2.64 22.89
CA ILE A 105 5.95 2.57 21.77
C ILE A 105 5.64 1.11 21.45
N VAL A 106 4.38 0.71 21.65
CA VAL A 106 3.89 -0.68 21.43
C VAL A 106 3.02 -0.84 20.18
N ALA A 107 2.48 0.24 19.62
CA ALA A 107 1.52 0.19 18.51
C ALA A 107 2.16 -0.15 17.14
N GLY A 108 1.49 -1.01 16.37
CA GLY A 108 1.87 -1.36 15.00
C GLY A 108 3.09 -2.28 14.87
N ASN A 109 3.20 -2.98 13.73
CA ASN A 109 4.31 -3.87 13.44
C ASN A 109 5.55 -3.07 13.01
N PRO A 110 6.71 -3.19 13.70
CA PRO A 110 7.92 -2.42 13.36
C PRO A 110 8.41 -2.62 11.92
N GLN A 111 8.23 -3.79 11.32
CA GLN A 111 8.67 -4.04 9.95
C GLN A 111 7.81 -3.25 8.96
N ASP A 112 6.49 -3.26 9.17
CA ASP A 112 5.54 -2.56 8.31
C ASP A 112 5.70 -1.03 8.43
N LEU A 113 6.07 -0.53 9.61
CA LEU A 113 6.25 0.90 9.87
C LEU A 113 7.61 1.45 9.45
N TYR A 114 8.69 0.68 9.61
CA TYR A 114 10.04 1.26 9.57
C TYR A 114 10.91 0.77 8.42
N PHE A 115 10.59 -0.33 7.74
CA PHE A 115 11.49 -0.87 6.70
C PHE A 115 11.78 0.13 5.58
N GLN A 116 10.75 0.76 5.03
CA GLN A 116 10.93 1.75 3.96
C GLN A 116 11.63 3.00 4.49
N ARG A 117 11.25 3.47 5.68
CA ARG A 117 11.88 4.62 6.30
C ARG A 117 13.37 4.39 6.64
N CYS A 118 13.75 3.19 7.05
CA CYS A 118 15.15 2.83 7.27
C CYS A 118 15.96 2.83 5.96
N PHE A 119 15.34 2.43 4.84
CA PHE A 119 15.98 2.46 3.54
C PHE A 119 16.22 3.90 3.05
N GLU A 120 15.26 4.79 3.31
CA GLU A 120 15.41 6.23 3.05
C GLU A 120 16.56 6.82 3.88
N LEU A 121 16.57 6.57 5.19
CA LEU A 121 17.66 7.03 6.08
C LEU A 121 19.03 6.51 5.65
N ALA A 122 19.11 5.23 5.25
CA ALA A 122 20.34 4.65 4.74
C ALA A 122 20.81 5.31 3.42
N THR A 123 19.87 5.67 2.55
CA THR A 123 20.17 6.34 1.29
C THR A 123 20.63 7.79 1.51
N GLU A 124 20.02 8.48 2.47
CA GLU A 124 20.30 9.90 2.76
C GLU A 124 21.53 10.10 3.65
N HIS A 125 21.73 9.23 4.64
CA HIS A 125 22.72 9.43 5.70
C HIS A 125 23.78 8.34 5.77
N GLY A 126 23.71 7.30 4.93
CA GLY A 126 24.58 6.13 5.07
C GLY A 126 24.30 5.36 6.36
N ALA A 127 25.33 4.77 6.96
CA ALA A 127 25.19 4.02 8.20
C ALA A 127 24.88 4.94 9.40
N PRO A 128 24.11 4.51 10.41
CA PRO A 128 23.89 5.30 11.62
C PRO A 128 25.18 5.72 12.34
N ALA A 129 26.27 4.94 12.21
CA ALA A 129 27.57 5.30 12.78
C ALA A 129 28.25 6.48 12.07
N GLU A 130 27.90 6.72 10.80
CA GLU A 130 28.39 7.82 9.98
C GLU A 130 27.49 9.06 10.11
N ALA A 131 26.22 8.85 10.47
CA ALA A 131 25.26 9.90 10.74
C ALA A 131 25.56 10.56 12.11
N GLY A 132 26.09 11.80 12.09
CA GLY A 132 26.58 12.51 13.28
C GLY A 132 25.61 12.59 14.47
N ASP A 133 24.29 12.65 14.24
CA ASP A 133 23.27 12.56 15.30
C ASP A 133 22.16 11.53 14.97
N ALA A 134 22.56 10.29 14.68
CA ALA A 134 21.63 9.22 14.37
C ALA A 134 20.56 8.99 15.45
N ALA A 135 20.88 9.27 16.72
CA ALA A 135 19.95 9.11 17.82
C ALA A 135 18.82 10.15 17.78
N ALA A 136 19.12 11.42 17.48
CA ALA A 136 18.08 12.42 17.29
C ALA A 136 17.25 12.13 16.04
N VAL A 137 17.88 11.75 14.92
CA VAL A 137 17.19 11.36 13.69
C VAL A 137 16.20 10.22 13.96
N ALA A 138 16.64 9.17 14.66
CA ALA A 138 15.77 8.05 15.02
C ALA A 138 14.59 8.47 15.91
N ARG A 139 14.78 9.40 16.85
CA ARG A 139 13.70 9.94 17.69
C ARG A 139 12.71 10.75 16.87
N ALA A 140 13.19 11.64 16.00
CA ALA A 140 12.34 12.46 15.13
C ALA A 140 11.47 11.57 14.23
N VAL A 141 12.06 10.58 13.57
CA VAL A 141 11.32 9.63 12.73
C VAL A 141 10.26 8.87 13.52
N LEU A 142 10.54 8.46 14.76
CA LEU A 142 9.55 7.76 15.58
C LEU A 142 8.43 8.69 16.05
N ALA A 143 8.71 9.96 16.31
CA ALA A 143 7.71 10.96 16.61
C ALA A 143 6.80 11.19 15.40
N ASP A 144 7.37 11.38 14.20
CA ASP A 144 6.61 11.55 12.96
C ASP A 144 5.69 10.35 12.68
N VAL A 145 6.20 9.12 12.80
CA VAL A 145 5.38 7.92 12.57
C VAL A 145 4.28 7.77 13.62
N ALA A 146 4.54 8.14 14.87
CA ALA A 146 3.53 8.13 15.93
C ALA A 146 2.47 9.21 15.71
N ASP A 147 2.85 10.39 15.22
CA ASP A 147 1.97 11.52 14.95
C ASP A 147 1.11 11.30 13.69
N VAL A 148 1.65 10.66 12.65
CA VAL A 148 0.86 10.22 11.47
C VAL A 148 -0.29 9.29 11.88
N THR A 149 -0.11 8.50 12.94
CA THR A 149 -1.18 7.68 13.52
C THR A 149 -2.15 8.42 14.45
N GLY A 150 -2.00 9.73 14.65
CA GLY A 150 -2.74 10.62 15.56
C GLY A 150 -4.27 10.51 15.49
N GLY A 151 -4.80 9.42 16.05
CA GLY A 151 -6.22 9.06 16.00
C GLY A 151 -6.69 8.39 14.70
N ARG A 152 -5.88 8.27 13.64
CA ARG A 152 -6.27 7.62 12.37
C ARG A 152 -5.96 6.12 12.35
N THR A 153 -6.37 5.41 13.39
CA THR A 153 -6.19 3.96 13.48
C THR A 153 -7.42 3.21 12.95
N VAL A 154 -7.26 1.94 12.58
CA VAL A 154 -8.41 1.07 12.23
C VAL A 154 -9.38 0.97 13.40
N GLU A 155 -8.89 1.03 14.64
CA GLU A 155 -9.72 0.98 15.83
C GLU A 155 -10.51 2.28 16.02
N ALA A 156 -9.87 3.44 15.81
CA ALA A 156 -10.56 4.72 15.82
C ALA A 156 -11.59 4.83 14.68
N LEU A 157 -11.28 4.29 13.50
CA LEU A 157 -12.24 4.18 12.40
C LEU A 157 -13.40 3.25 12.76
N ARG A 158 -13.13 2.09 13.37
CA ARG A 158 -14.17 1.17 13.87
C ARG A 158 -15.06 1.84 14.90
N GLN A 159 -14.48 2.54 15.86
CA GLN A 159 -15.21 3.28 16.88
C GLN A 159 -16.04 4.40 16.24
N TRP A 160 -15.49 5.13 15.27
CA TRP A 160 -16.21 6.16 14.52
C TRP A 160 -17.39 5.59 13.71
N LEU A 161 -17.22 4.44 13.08
CA LEU A 161 -18.25 3.71 12.32
C LEU A 161 -19.21 2.91 13.22
N SER A 162 -18.95 2.77 14.51
CA SER A 162 -19.85 2.04 15.42
C SER A 162 -21.16 2.79 15.64
N ASP A 163 -21.16 4.11 15.46
CA ASP A 163 -22.35 4.97 15.51
C ASP A 163 -23.31 4.67 14.33
N PRO A 164 -24.52 4.14 14.60
CA PRO A 164 -25.50 3.83 13.56
C PRO A 164 -25.98 5.04 12.76
N ALA A 165 -26.01 6.24 13.36
CA ALA A 165 -26.43 7.45 12.68
C ALA A 165 -25.39 7.89 11.64
N ARG A 166 -24.10 7.77 11.98
CA ARG A 166 -23.00 8.05 11.05
C ARG A 166 -22.96 7.06 9.89
N ARG A 167 -23.18 5.77 10.16
CA ARG A 167 -23.28 4.75 9.09
C ARG A 167 -24.40 5.04 8.11
N THR A 168 -25.59 5.33 8.62
CA THR A 168 -26.75 5.69 7.77
C THR A 168 -26.46 6.90 6.89
N ARG A 169 -25.81 7.94 7.44
CA ARG A 169 -25.40 9.12 6.66
C ARG A 169 -24.37 8.77 5.59
N LEU A 170 -23.32 8.02 5.95
CA LEU A 170 -22.28 7.60 5.01
C LEU A 170 -22.84 6.75 3.87
N ASP A 171 -23.76 5.83 4.16
CA ASP A 171 -24.42 4.99 3.16
C ASP A 171 -25.27 5.82 2.18
N ALA A 172 -25.97 6.84 2.67
CA ALA A 172 -26.71 7.77 1.84
C ALA A 172 -25.78 8.58 0.92
N ASP A 173 -24.68 9.11 1.48
CA ASP A 173 -23.70 9.90 0.72
C ASP A 173 -22.99 9.06 -0.35
N LEU A 174 -22.66 7.80 -0.02
CA LEU A 174 -22.09 6.84 -0.96
C LEU A 174 -23.07 6.51 -2.08
N THR A 175 -24.33 6.21 -1.74
CA THR A 175 -25.39 5.91 -2.70
C THR A 175 -25.58 7.06 -3.68
N GLU A 176 -25.71 8.29 -3.19
CA GLU A 176 -25.91 9.46 -4.04
C GLU A 176 -24.68 9.76 -4.91
N THR A 177 -23.48 9.63 -4.35
CA THR A 177 -22.24 9.86 -5.09
C THR A 177 -22.04 8.83 -6.21
N TRP A 178 -22.36 7.57 -5.97
CA TRP A 178 -22.31 6.53 -7.01
C TRP A 178 -23.39 6.75 -8.07
N ALA A 179 -24.62 7.05 -7.67
CA ALA A 179 -25.69 7.33 -8.61
C ALA A 179 -25.35 8.54 -9.50
N ARG A 180 -24.71 9.58 -8.95
CA ARG A 180 -24.23 10.74 -9.72
C ARG A 180 -23.15 10.35 -10.75
N ARG A 181 -22.20 9.49 -10.39
CA ARG A 181 -21.17 8.99 -11.32
C ARG A 181 -21.77 8.19 -12.46
N GLU A 182 -22.73 7.31 -12.17
CA GLU A 182 -23.42 6.52 -13.20
C GLU A 182 -24.22 7.40 -14.16
N ARG A 183 -24.92 8.42 -13.63
CA ARG A 183 -25.59 9.43 -14.45
C ARG A 183 -24.61 10.22 -15.32
N GLY A 184 -23.44 10.58 -14.79
CA GLY A 184 -22.36 11.22 -15.56
C GLY A 184 -21.86 10.33 -16.70
N ALA A 185 -21.53 9.07 -16.41
CA ALA A 185 -21.08 8.11 -17.42
C ALA A 185 -22.14 7.82 -18.50
N LEU A 186 -23.43 7.80 -18.13
CA LEU A 186 -24.53 7.66 -19.09
C LEU A 186 -24.68 8.90 -20.00
N ARG A 187 -24.50 10.11 -19.45
CA ARG A 187 -24.50 11.36 -20.24
C ARG A 187 -23.32 11.44 -21.20
N GLU A 188 -22.13 11.05 -20.78
CA GLU A 188 -20.95 10.99 -21.65
C GLU A 188 -21.11 9.97 -22.78
N ARG A 189 -21.68 8.79 -22.50
CA ARG A 189 -22.02 7.80 -23.53
C ARG A 189 -23.11 8.30 -24.50
N GLY A 190 -24.09 9.05 -24.01
CA GLY A 190 -25.10 9.71 -24.83
C GLY A 190 -24.49 10.74 -25.78
N SER A 191 -23.61 11.61 -25.27
CA SER A 191 -22.96 12.65 -26.10
C SER A 191 -21.96 12.09 -27.11
N LEU A 192 -21.31 10.95 -26.81
CA LEU A 192 -20.48 10.24 -27.77
C LEU A 192 -21.33 9.57 -28.87
N ARG A 193 -22.52 9.07 -28.54
CA ARG A 193 -23.46 8.50 -29.52
C ARG A 193 -24.09 9.56 -30.41
N GLU A 194 -24.45 10.72 -29.87
CA GLU A 194 -24.95 11.87 -30.66
C GLU A 194 -23.87 12.43 -31.58
N ARG A 195 -22.64 12.64 -31.09
CA ARG A 195 -21.51 13.06 -31.94
C ARG A 195 -21.13 12.03 -33.01
N GLY A 196 -21.23 10.74 -32.71
CA GLY A 196 -21.04 9.67 -33.69
C GLY A 196 -22.16 9.58 -34.74
N ALA A 197 -23.39 9.91 -34.36
CA ALA A 197 -24.52 10.00 -35.29
C ALA A 197 -24.41 11.23 -36.20
N GLU A 198 -23.98 12.38 -35.68
CA GLU A 198 -23.73 13.59 -36.47
C GLU A 198 -22.53 13.42 -37.43
N ALA A 199 -21.44 12.76 -37.00
CA ALA A 199 -20.32 12.41 -37.87
C ALA A 199 -20.67 11.34 -38.94
N GLY A 200 -21.66 10.49 -38.67
CA GLY A 200 -22.13 9.44 -39.58
C GLY A 200 -23.02 9.95 -40.72
N VAL A 201 -23.59 11.15 -40.62
CA VAL A 201 -24.43 11.73 -41.68
C VAL A 201 -23.59 12.43 -42.76
N GLU A 202 -22.37 12.91 -42.45
CA GLU A 202 -21.46 13.48 -43.46
C GLU A 202 -20.50 12.45 -44.11
N ALA A 203 -20.33 11.26 -43.53
CA ALA A 203 -19.46 10.22 -44.09
C ALA A 203 -20.21 9.26 -45.04
N GLY A 204 -20.98 9.83 -45.96
CA GLY A 204 -21.53 9.13 -47.13
C GLY A 204 -20.45 8.87 -48.18
N GLY A 205 -19.47 8.02 -47.87
CA GLY A 205 -18.48 7.56 -48.84
C GLY A 205 -17.06 7.54 -48.30
N LEU A 206 -16.64 6.40 -47.78
CA LEU A 206 -15.36 5.71 -48.03
C LEU A 206 -15.21 4.59 -47.00
N ARG A 207 -15.45 3.36 -47.45
CA ARG A 207 -15.10 2.13 -46.73
C ARG A 207 -13.59 1.99 -46.77
N GLU A 208 -12.91 2.13 -45.62
CA GLU A 208 -11.73 1.35 -45.21
C GLU A 208 -11.16 1.88 -43.89
N THR A 209 -11.68 1.43 -42.73
CA THR A 209 -10.93 1.37 -41.46
C THR A 209 -11.55 0.31 -40.54
N VAL A 210 -11.13 -0.94 -40.65
CA VAL A 210 -11.39 -1.99 -39.65
C VAL A 210 -10.04 -2.50 -39.15
N ALA A 211 -9.44 -1.75 -38.21
CA ALA A 211 -8.25 -2.21 -37.47
C ALA A 211 -8.00 -1.49 -36.13
N LEU A 212 -8.73 -0.43 -35.79
CA LEU A 212 -8.53 0.31 -34.53
C LEU A 212 -9.58 0.03 -33.44
N GLY A 213 -10.58 -0.83 -33.70
CA GLY A 213 -11.65 -1.17 -32.74
C GLY A 213 -11.33 -2.34 -31.80
N GLU A 214 -10.42 -3.23 -32.19
CA GLU A 214 -10.19 -4.49 -31.45
C GLU A 214 -9.27 -4.32 -30.23
N THR A 215 -8.37 -3.34 -30.25
CA THR A 215 -7.45 -3.05 -29.14
C THR A 215 -8.14 -2.30 -27.98
N GLY A 216 -9.16 -1.49 -28.28
CA GLY A 216 -10.02 -0.84 -27.27
C GLY A 216 -10.92 -1.86 -26.55
N ALA A 217 -11.57 -2.75 -27.31
CA ALA A 217 -12.46 -3.78 -26.78
C ALA A 217 -11.74 -4.79 -25.86
N LEU A 218 -10.48 -5.13 -26.16
CA LEU A 218 -9.67 -6.03 -25.31
C LEU A 218 -9.22 -5.36 -24.00
N ARG A 219 -8.95 -4.05 -24.02
CA ARG A 219 -8.60 -3.26 -22.82
C ARG A 219 -9.83 -3.05 -21.92
N GLU A 220 -10.99 -2.82 -22.51
CA GLU A 220 -12.28 -2.71 -21.81
C GLU A 220 -12.74 -4.06 -21.24
N ALA A 221 -12.60 -5.16 -21.98
CA ALA A 221 -12.88 -6.51 -21.47
C ALA A 221 -11.94 -6.93 -20.32
N GLY A 222 -10.72 -6.37 -20.27
CA GLY A 222 -9.80 -6.51 -19.13
C GLY A 222 -10.29 -5.75 -17.91
N ALA A 223 -10.62 -4.46 -18.07
CA ALA A 223 -11.13 -3.61 -16.98
C ALA A 223 -12.49 -4.08 -16.42
N VAL A 224 -13.38 -4.61 -17.27
CA VAL A 224 -14.68 -5.15 -16.84
C VAL A 224 -14.52 -6.47 -16.07
N ARG A 225 -13.56 -7.32 -16.45
CA ARG A 225 -13.23 -8.54 -15.67
C ARG A 225 -12.58 -8.22 -14.33
N GLU A 226 -11.71 -7.22 -14.29
CA GLU A 226 -11.05 -6.75 -13.06
C GLU A 226 -12.06 -6.07 -12.10
N ALA A 227 -13.00 -5.30 -12.63
CA ALA A 227 -14.12 -4.73 -11.86
C ALA A 227 -15.11 -5.82 -11.39
N GLY A 228 -15.31 -6.88 -12.17
CA GLY A 228 -16.09 -8.05 -11.77
C GLY A 228 -15.45 -8.80 -10.60
N ALA A 229 -14.13 -9.06 -10.69
CA ALA A 229 -13.36 -9.70 -9.64
C ALA A 229 -13.34 -8.87 -8.34
N LEU A 230 -13.26 -7.54 -8.43
CA LEU A 230 -13.32 -6.65 -7.27
C LEU A 230 -14.71 -6.68 -6.60
N ARG A 231 -15.81 -6.72 -7.37
CA ARG A 231 -17.17 -6.85 -6.83
C ARG A 231 -17.40 -8.20 -6.16
N GLU A 232 -16.84 -9.28 -6.70
CA GLU A 232 -16.88 -10.59 -6.05
C GLU A 232 -16.06 -10.61 -4.76
N ALA A 233 -14.88 -9.98 -4.74
CA ALA A 233 -14.06 -9.86 -3.54
C ALA A 233 -14.77 -9.04 -2.44
N VAL A 234 -15.46 -7.95 -2.80
CA VAL A 234 -16.26 -7.15 -1.85
C VAL A 234 -17.45 -7.96 -1.32
N ARG A 235 -18.19 -8.69 -2.17
CA ARG A 235 -19.28 -9.56 -1.73
C ARG A 235 -18.78 -10.71 -0.84
N ALA A 236 -17.61 -11.27 -1.12
CA ALA A 236 -16.99 -12.29 -0.29
C ALA A 236 -16.57 -11.72 1.08
N ALA A 237 -16.08 -10.48 1.12
CA ALA A 237 -15.76 -9.78 2.37
C ALA A 237 -17.01 -9.50 3.22
N ASP A 238 -18.10 -9.05 2.59
CA ASP A 238 -19.38 -8.84 3.28
C ASP A 238 -19.97 -10.17 3.82
N ALA A 239 -19.89 -11.26 3.05
CA ALA A 239 -20.33 -12.58 3.50
C ALA A 239 -19.52 -13.10 4.69
N VAL A 240 -18.22 -12.81 4.74
CA VAL A 240 -17.35 -13.15 5.89
C VAL A 240 -17.70 -12.28 7.11
N LEU A 241 -17.98 -11.00 6.92
CA LEU A 241 -18.39 -10.09 7.98
C LEU A 241 -19.74 -10.50 8.61
N GLU A 242 -20.73 -10.90 7.79
CA GLU A 242 -22.01 -11.44 8.26
C GLU A 242 -21.85 -12.79 8.98
N ALA A 243 -21.02 -13.70 8.45
CA ALA A 243 -20.74 -14.98 9.09
C ALA A 243 -19.99 -14.85 10.44
N CYS A 244 -19.26 -13.75 10.63
CA CYS A 244 -18.59 -13.41 11.88
C CYS A 244 -19.51 -12.65 12.86
N GLY A 245 -20.50 -11.90 12.36
CA GLY A 245 -21.49 -11.18 13.18
C GLY A 245 -22.55 -12.07 13.83
N GLY A 246 -22.85 -13.24 13.25
CA GLY A 246 -23.90 -14.15 13.71
C GLY A 246 -23.54 -15.09 14.88
N ARG A 247 -22.33 -15.03 15.45
CA ARG A 247 -21.91 -15.92 16.56
C ARG A 247 -21.42 -15.16 17.78
N GLY A 248 -22.35 -14.47 18.44
CA GLY A 248 -22.23 -14.10 19.85
C GLY A 248 -23.22 -14.88 20.69
N THR A 249 -22.74 -15.82 21.52
CA THR A 249 -23.10 -16.04 22.94
C THR A 249 -22.71 -17.47 23.37
N GLY A 250 -21.87 -17.59 24.42
CA GLY A 250 -21.54 -18.90 24.99
C GLY A 250 -20.33 -18.97 25.92
N ALA A 251 -20.41 -18.27 27.06
CA ALA A 251 -19.76 -18.62 28.33
C ALA A 251 -18.22 -18.75 28.42
N ARG A 252 -17.59 -17.85 29.19
CA ARG A 252 -17.05 -18.22 30.51
C ARG A 252 -16.81 -16.97 31.37
N ARG A 253 -17.52 -16.94 32.50
CA ARG A 253 -17.30 -16.05 33.64
C ARG A 253 -15.93 -16.34 34.25
N GLY A 254 -15.30 -15.28 34.76
CA GLY A 254 -14.59 -15.35 36.04
C GLY A 254 -13.34 -14.49 36.13
N ARG A 255 -13.45 -13.41 36.92
CA ARG A 255 -12.41 -12.85 37.82
C ARG A 255 -11.21 -12.17 37.14
N ASP A 256 -10.76 -10.96 37.45
CA ASP A 256 -10.90 -10.13 38.65
C ASP A 256 -10.91 -8.63 38.34
N ALA A 257 -11.43 -7.88 39.31
CA ALA A 257 -11.57 -6.44 39.34
C ALA A 257 -10.30 -5.71 39.86
N ARG A 258 -10.31 -4.39 39.64
CA ARG A 258 -9.46 -3.29 40.17
C ARG A 258 -8.20 -3.01 39.33
N ALA A 259 -7.88 -1.78 38.93
CA ALA A 259 -8.13 -0.49 39.58
C ALA A 259 -8.49 0.63 38.58
N ALA A 260 -9.24 1.60 39.09
CA ALA A 260 -9.70 2.80 38.42
C ALA A 260 -8.69 3.97 38.52
N SER A 261 -8.89 4.93 37.62
CA SER A 261 -8.67 6.39 37.79
C SER A 261 -7.24 6.93 37.71
N ALA A 262 -6.96 7.61 36.58
CA ALA A 262 -6.50 9.00 36.58
C ALA A 262 -6.95 9.67 35.27
N ALA A 263 -7.68 10.76 35.41
CA ALA A 263 -8.15 11.62 34.32
C ALA A 263 -7.17 12.78 34.09
N ASP A 264 -7.33 13.39 32.91
CA ASP A 264 -7.07 14.80 32.59
C ASP A 264 -5.69 15.20 32.03
N ALA A 265 -5.68 15.51 30.73
CA ALA A 265 -4.85 16.51 30.06
C ALA A 265 -5.33 16.65 28.60
N GLY A 266 -6.40 17.42 28.38
CA GLY A 266 -6.80 17.89 27.06
C GLY A 266 -5.89 19.04 26.59
N GLY A 267 -5.21 18.85 25.47
CA GLY A 267 -4.53 19.92 24.73
C GLY A 267 -5.23 20.15 23.41
N THR A 268 -5.83 21.32 23.23
CA THR A 268 -6.42 21.80 21.96
C THR A 268 -5.33 22.01 20.90
N PRO A 269 -5.49 21.52 19.65
CA PRO A 269 -4.58 21.82 18.55
C PRO A 269 -4.71 23.29 18.10
N GLY A 270 -3.56 23.90 17.78
CA GLY A 270 -3.43 25.32 17.44
C GLY A 270 -4.03 25.71 16.09
N THR A 271 -4.52 26.94 16.05
CA THR A 271 -5.30 27.57 14.97
C THR A 271 -4.51 27.97 13.71
N GLU A 272 -3.19 27.77 13.68
CA GLU A 272 -2.32 28.28 12.61
C GLU A 272 -2.25 27.37 11.36
N ASP A 273 -2.70 26.11 11.46
CA ASP A 273 -2.70 25.15 10.33
C ASP A 273 -4.01 25.18 9.51
N VAL A 274 -4.97 25.99 9.94
CA VAL A 274 -6.34 26.04 9.37
C VAL A 274 -6.38 26.85 8.08
N GLU A 275 -5.60 27.94 7.97
CA GLU A 275 -5.63 28.83 6.81
C GLU A 275 -4.95 28.24 5.56
N GLY A 276 -3.86 27.49 5.75
CA GLY A 276 -3.13 26.85 4.64
C GLY A 276 -3.95 25.75 3.96
N PHE A 277 -4.68 24.95 4.75
CA PHE A 277 -5.48 23.84 4.25
C PHE A 277 -6.83 24.29 3.66
N ALA A 278 -7.47 25.32 4.24
CA ALA A 278 -8.65 25.95 3.66
C ALA A 278 -8.39 26.48 2.24
N SER A 279 -7.23 27.12 2.03
CA SER A 279 -6.78 27.60 0.73
C SER A 279 -6.52 26.49 -0.30
N MET A 280 -6.25 25.25 0.14
CA MET A 280 -6.05 24.08 -0.72
C MET A 280 -7.40 23.44 -1.14
N VAL A 281 -8.36 23.41 -0.22
CA VAL A 281 -9.72 22.92 -0.45
C VAL A 281 -10.50 23.82 -1.42
N GLU A 282 -10.37 25.15 -1.28
CA GLU A 282 -10.98 26.12 -2.20
C GLU A 282 -10.43 26.04 -3.63
N ARG A 283 -9.17 25.63 -3.79
CA ARG A 283 -8.53 25.40 -5.10
C ARG A 283 -8.85 24.03 -5.72
N GLY A 284 -9.73 23.24 -5.10
CA GLY A 284 -10.20 21.96 -5.66
C GLY A 284 -9.23 20.78 -5.45
N HIS A 285 -8.17 20.94 -4.68
CA HIS A 285 -7.25 19.86 -4.34
C HIS A 285 -7.73 19.13 -3.08
N GLY A 286 -8.20 17.90 -3.25
CA GLY A 286 -8.67 17.02 -2.18
C GLY A 286 -9.69 16.00 -2.67
N SER A 287 -9.67 14.78 -2.13
CA SER A 287 -10.74 13.81 -2.38
C SER A 287 -12.05 14.33 -1.79
N VAL A 288 -13.19 13.95 -2.39
CA VAL A 288 -14.54 14.32 -1.89
C VAL A 288 -14.68 14.03 -0.39
N LEU A 289 -14.08 12.93 0.07
CA LEU A 289 -14.05 12.51 1.46
C LEU A 289 -13.35 13.52 2.39
N GLY A 290 -12.28 14.18 1.92
CA GLY A 290 -11.56 15.19 2.70
C GLY A 290 -12.32 16.50 2.86
N ARG A 291 -13.23 16.83 1.92
CA ARG A 291 -14.07 18.04 2.00
C ARG A 291 -15.24 17.86 2.95
N GLU A 292 -15.89 16.70 2.91
CA GLU A 292 -17.03 16.38 3.78
C GLU A 292 -16.63 16.24 5.25
N LEU A 293 -15.42 15.76 5.53
CA LEU A 293 -14.94 15.59 6.91
C LEU A 293 -14.73 16.91 7.67
N TRP A 294 -14.56 18.04 6.96
CA TRP A 294 -14.26 19.34 7.58
C TRP A 294 -15.41 20.35 7.49
N ALA A 295 -16.34 20.20 6.54
CA ALA A 295 -17.56 21.03 6.49
C ALA A 295 -18.47 20.83 7.71
N GLY A 296 -18.28 19.74 8.47
CA GLY A 296 -18.99 19.47 9.73
C GLY A 296 -18.24 19.84 11.02
N GLY A 297 -17.10 20.54 10.92
CA GLY A 297 -16.23 20.87 12.07
C GLY A 297 -16.27 22.33 12.52
N GLY A 298 -17.13 23.17 11.92
CA GLY A 298 -17.27 24.58 12.25
C GLY A 298 -18.71 24.92 12.64
N ASP A 299 -19.11 24.48 13.82
CA ASP A 299 -20.17 25.07 14.66
C ASP A 299 -19.94 24.63 16.11
#